data_AF-X6P5Z8-F1
#
_entry.id   AF-X6P5Z8-F1
#
_cell.length_a   1.000
_cell.length_b   1.000
_cell.length_c   1.000
_cell.angle_alpha   90.00
_cell.angle_beta   90.00
_cell.angle_gamma   90.00
#
_symmetry.space_group_name_H-M   'P 1'
#
loop_
_entity.id
_entity.type
_entity.pdbx_description
1 polymer ?
#
loop_
_entity_poly.entity_id
_entity_poly.type
_entity_poly.pdbx_seq_one_letter_code
_entity_poly.pdbx_strand_id
1 'polypeptide(L)'
;MYESLDKNGSMETFHGLKAAARWSYFVFSFLSILGAFVHLNIQFEVDSCKGDGGPGYDCVGRNLAWLTRNDLKTDINEVYWRSVFSLEPNIFVNVWTPFAFAFLSFCQNFHGFKWDLIAGTWVRTLFFILFWHLFGVIGYAANWGVFVGLWGILWLGLLYFLLAVLKVWKGDENEQPVLQLEPAYYLYAWFGIGKLPSLHTNTRGGSFANGHNESFNQGGTDPAKQDNAAHDSRSTHTYQDIGSGNYQQIDSDPIQESHS
;
A
#
# COMPACT_ATOMS: atom_id res chain seq x y z
N MET A 1 45.94 18.94 2.54
CA MET A 1 45.32 20.28 2.38
C MET A 1 44.20 20.32 1.33
N TYR A 2 44.12 19.38 0.38
CA TYR A 2 43.00 19.26 -0.57
C TYR A 2 41.74 18.59 -0.02
N GLU A 3 41.78 18.06 1.21
CA GLU A 3 40.70 17.24 1.78
C GLU A 3 39.60 18.03 2.49
N SER A 4 39.77 19.34 2.71
CA SER A 4 38.81 20.16 3.46
C SER A 4 37.90 21.05 2.62
N LEU A 5 38.22 21.28 1.34
CA LEU A 5 37.41 22.17 0.47
C LEU A 5 36.26 21.43 -0.24
N ASP A 6 36.32 20.11 -0.38
CA ASP A 6 35.29 19.33 -1.09
C ASP A 6 34.12 18.90 -0.18
N LYS A 7 34.26 19.03 1.14
CA LYS A 7 33.25 18.56 2.10
C LYS A 7 31.97 19.42 2.14
N ASN A 8 32.08 20.73 1.85
CA ASN A 8 30.93 21.63 1.98
C ASN A 8 29.94 21.50 0.80
N GLY A 9 30.42 21.37 -0.44
CA GLY A 9 29.54 21.23 -1.62
C GLY A 9 28.82 19.88 -1.69
N SER A 10 29.47 18.80 -1.25
CA SER A 10 28.86 17.46 -1.17
C SER A 10 27.70 17.39 -0.16
N MET A 11 27.72 18.26 0.86
CA MET A 11 26.71 18.21 1.94
C MET A 11 25.38 18.83 1.52
N GLU A 12 25.40 19.99 0.82
CA GLU A 12 24.17 20.68 0.40
C GLU A 12 23.39 19.89 -0.68
N THR A 13 24.10 19.35 -1.67
CA THR A 13 23.49 18.55 -2.75
C THR A 13 22.75 17.32 -2.20
N PHE A 14 23.31 16.68 -1.17
CA PHE A 14 22.71 15.53 -0.53
C PHE A 14 21.42 15.87 0.24
N HIS A 15 21.36 17.05 0.86
CA HIS A 15 20.15 17.53 1.55
C HIS A 15 19.00 17.79 0.55
N GLY A 16 19.31 18.43 -0.58
CA GLY A 16 18.34 18.67 -1.65
C GLY A 16 17.76 17.36 -2.21
N LEU A 17 18.62 16.37 -2.47
CA LEU A 17 18.21 15.06 -3.00
C LEU A 17 17.29 14.30 -2.03
N LYS A 18 17.62 14.31 -0.73
CA LYS A 18 16.78 13.72 0.32
C LYS A 18 15.41 14.39 0.41
N ALA A 19 15.38 15.73 0.36
CA ALA A 19 14.13 16.47 0.36
C ALA A 19 13.28 16.13 -0.88
N ALA A 20 13.88 16.12 -2.07
CA ALA A 20 13.21 15.76 -3.31
C ALA A 20 12.63 14.33 -3.26
N ALA A 21 13.37 13.37 -2.70
CA ALA A 21 12.92 11.99 -2.54
C ALA A 21 11.69 11.89 -1.64
N ARG A 22 11.71 12.58 -0.49
CA ARG A 22 10.57 12.66 0.43
C ARG A 22 9.33 13.24 -0.23
N TRP A 23 9.48 14.39 -0.88
CA TRP A 23 8.37 15.06 -1.55
C TRP A 23 7.80 14.23 -2.68
N SER A 24 8.66 13.62 -3.48
CA SER A 24 8.23 12.73 -4.56
C SER A 24 7.46 11.55 -3.98
N TYR A 25 7.97 10.89 -2.94
CA TYR A 25 7.31 9.75 -2.32
C TYR A 25 5.90 10.11 -1.82
N PHE A 26 5.78 11.24 -1.11
CA PHE A 26 4.48 11.75 -0.65
C PHE A 26 3.51 11.98 -1.82
N VAL A 27 3.93 12.74 -2.85
CA VAL A 27 3.09 13.07 -4.00
C VAL A 27 2.63 11.82 -4.73
N PHE A 28 3.53 10.87 -5.02
CA PHE A 28 3.14 9.63 -5.69
C PHE A 28 2.22 8.78 -4.82
N SER A 29 2.44 8.69 -3.50
CA SER A 29 1.54 7.95 -2.61
C SER A 29 0.13 8.54 -2.58
N PHE A 30 0.03 9.87 -2.61
CA PHE A 30 -1.24 10.57 -2.69
C PHE A 30 -1.93 10.37 -4.06
N LEU A 31 -1.20 10.50 -5.17
CA LEU A 31 -1.73 10.26 -6.52
C LEU A 31 -2.22 8.82 -6.70
N SER A 32 -1.54 7.84 -6.11
CA SER A 32 -1.99 6.46 -6.13
C SER A 32 -3.24 6.23 -5.27
N ILE A 33 -3.41 6.95 -4.15
CA ILE A 33 -4.67 6.90 -3.39
C ILE A 33 -5.83 7.40 -4.28
N LEU A 34 -5.64 8.52 -4.97
CA LEU A 34 -6.64 9.03 -5.91
C LEU A 34 -6.93 8.01 -7.03
N GLY A 35 -5.89 7.40 -7.59
CA GLY A 35 -6.03 6.33 -8.59
C GLY A 35 -6.79 5.10 -8.07
N ALA A 36 -6.56 4.71 -6.81
CA ALA A 36 -7.30 3.62 -6.18
C ALA A 36 -8.78 3.94 -5.96
N PHE A 37 -9.11 5.20 -5.62
CA PHE A 37 -10.52 5.63 -5.55
C PHE A 37 -11.19 5.64 -6.92
N VAL A 38 -10.47 6.04 -7.98
CA VAL A 38 -10.98 5.96 -9.36
C VAL A 38 -11.24 4.50 -9.74
N HIS A 39 -10.30 3.59 -9.44
CA HIS A 39 -10.48 2.14 -9.64
C HIS A 39 -11.73 1.62 -8.92
N LEU A 40 -11.87 1.89 -7.62
CA LEU A 40 -13.03 1.49 -6.84
C LEU A 40 -14.32 2.06 -7.42
N ASN A 41 -14.33 3.33 -7.85
CA ASN A 41 -15.49 3.94 -8.47
C ASN A 41 -15.89 3.26 -9.79
N ILE A 42 -14.92 2.86 -10.61
CA ILE A 42 -15.19 2.10 -11.85
C ILE A 42 -15.78 0.73 -11.52
N GLN A 43 -15.24 0.02 -10.52
CA GLN A 43 -15.80 -1.27 -10.08
C GLN A 43 -17.25 -1.13 -9.60
N PHE A 44 -17.56 -0.06 -8.86
CA PHE A 44 -18.94 0.26 -8.47
C PHE A 44 -19.85 0.61 -9.65
N GLU A 45 -19.33 1.12 -10.77
CA GLU A 45 -20.15 1.51 -11.92
C GLU A 45 -20.52 0.33 -12.81
N VAL A 46 -19.58 -0.60 -13.02
CA VAL A 46 -19.81 -1.82 -13.84
C VAL A 46 -20.90 -2.68 -13.20
N ASP A 47 -20.82 -2.87 -11.88
CA ASP A 47 -21.75 -3.70 -11.11
C ASP A 47 -22.84 -2.87 -10.42
N SER A 48 -23.25 -1.76 -11.05
CA SER A 48 -24.32 -0.94 -10.47
C SER A 48 -25.70 -1.51 -10.78
N CYS A 49 -26.56 -1.51 -9.76
CA CYS A 49 -27.99 -1.73 -9.87
C CYS A 49 -28.57 -0.58 -10.72
N LYS A 50 -28.85 -0.86 -12.01
CA LYS A 50 -29.42 0.12 -12.95
C LYS A 50 -30.90 -0.16 -13.20
N GLY A 51 -31.72 0.88 -13.03
CA GLY A 51 -33.14 0.88 -13.40
C GLY A 51 -34.12 0.80 -12.23
N ASP A 52 -35.40 0.93 -12.58
CA ASP A 52 -36.52 0.76 -11.67
C ASP A 52 -36.71 -0.74 -11.42
N GLY A 53 -35.84 -1.31 -10.59
CA GLY A 53 -36.06 -2.55 -9.87
C GLY A 53 -36.92 -3.57 -10.61
N GLY A 54 -36.35 -4.29 -11.58
CA GLY A 54 -37.06 -5.37 -12.28
C GLY A 54 -37.84 -6.23 -11.28
N PRO A 55 -38.95 -6.88 -11.67
CA PRO A 55 -39.92 -7.42 -10.73
C PRO A 55 -39.25 -8.31 -9.67
N GLY A 56 -39.15 -7.81 -8.43
CA GLY A 56 -38.56 -8.54 -7.31
C GLY A 56 -37.48 -7.83 -6.48
N TYR A 57 -36.98 -6.64 -6.87
CA TYR A 57 -36.03 -5.88 -6.05
C TYR A 57 -36.11 -4.37 -6.27
N ASP A 58 -35.71 -3.57 -5.27
CA ASP A 58 -35.56 -2.12 -5.31
C ASP A 58 -34.08 -1.74 -5.17
N CYS A 59 -33.55 -0.89 -6.05
CA CYS A 59 -32.19 -0.38 -5.88
C CYS A 59 -32.13 0.71 -4.81
N VAL A 60 -31.33 0.53 -3.75
CA VAL A 60 -31.04 1.55 -2.74
C VAL A 60 -29.69 2.19 -3.06
N GLY A 61 -29.73 3.23 -3.91
CA GLY A 61 -28.52 3.80 -4.51
C GLY A 61 -27.97 2.91 -5.63
N ARG A 62 -26.69 3.10 -5.98
CA ARG A 62 -26.10 2.42 -7.15
C ARG A 62 -25.62 0.99 -6.88
N ASN A 63 -25.31 0.64 -5.63
CA ASN A 63 -24.55 -0.58 -5.32
C ASN A 63 -25.30 -1.57 -4.41
N LEU A 64 -26.53 -1.25 -4.00
CA LEU A 64 -27.31 -2.08 -3.11
C LEU A 64 -28.65 -2.40 -3.76
N ALA A 65 -28.95 -3.68 -3.93
CA ALA A 65 -30.25 -4.16 -4.35
C ALA A 65 -30.99 -4.73 -3.12
N TRP A 66 -32.23 -4.32 -2.92
CA TRP A 66 -33.07 -4.75 -1.81
C TRP A 66 -34.21 -5.60 -2.33
N LEU A 67 -34.31 -6.87 -1.92
CA LEU A 67 -35.38 -7.75 -2.40
C LEU A 67 -36.76 -7.26 -1.95
N THR A 68 -37.70 -7.21 -2.90
CA THR A 68 -39.12 -7.01 -2.60
C THR A 68 -39.68 -8.32 -2.02
N ARG A 69 -40.66 -8.22 -1.10
CA ARG A 69 -41.14 -9.27 -0.17
C ARG A 69 -41.43 -10.68 -0.71
N ASN A 70 -41.49 -10.89 -2.02
CA ASN A 70 -41.96 -12.12 -2.64
C ASN A 70 -40.84 -13.04 -3.14
N ASP A 71 -39.57 -12.58 -3.24
CA ASP A 71 -38.45 -13.37 -3.78
C ASP A 71 -37.26 -13.49 -2.80
N LEU A 72 -37.50 -14.12 -1.64
CA LEU A 72 -36.46 -14.35 -0.62
C LEU A 72 -35.42 -15.43 -0.98
N LYS A 73 -35.55 -16.09 -2.14
CA LYS A 73 -34.70 -17.24 -2.50
C LYS A 73 -33.46 -16.87 -3.31
N THR A 74 -33.42 -15.68 -3.90
CA THR A 74 -32.37 -15.29 -4.85
C THR A 74 -31.40 -14.32 -4.17
N ASP A 75 -30.12 -14.68 -4.04
CA ASP A 75 -29.09 -13.78 -3.50
C ASP A 75 -28.66 -12.76 -4.56
N ILE A 76 -29.47 -11.71 -4.73
CA ILE A 76 -29.16 -10.62 -5.69
C ILE A 76 -27.90 -9.83 -5.30
N ASN A 77 -27.47 -9.90 -4.04
CA ASN A 77 -26.28 -9.20 -3.56
C ASN A 77 -24.98 -9.88 -4.01
N GLU A 78 -25.04 -11.14 -4.47
CA GLU A 78 -23.91 -11.84 -5.07
C GLU A 78 -23.34 -11.06 -6.27
N VAL A 79 -24.23 -10.50 -7.11
CA VAL A 79 -23.86 -9.83 -8.36
C VAL A 79 -23.35 -8.41 -8.13
N TYR A 80 -23.89 -7.67 -7.14
CA TYR A 80 -23.65 -6.24 -6.99
C TYR A 80 -22.79 -5.89 -5.77
N TRP A 81 -23.25 -6.24 -4.57
CA TRP A 81 -22.55 -5.84 -3.35
C TRP A 81 -21.30 -6.69 -3.13
N ARG A 82 -21.43 -8.01 -3.34
CA ARG A 82 -20.34 -8.98 -3.12
C ARG A 82 -19.31 -8.96 -4.25
N SER A 83 -19.58 -8.36 -5.41
CA SER A 83 -18.54 -8.16 -6.43
C SER A 83 -17.46 -7.16 -6.00
N VAL A 84 -17.76 -6.29 -5.02
CA VAL A 84 -16.79 -5.33 -4.45
C VAL A 84 -16.42 -5.68 -3.01
N PHE A 85 -17.41 -6.11 -2.21
CA PHE A 85 -17.26 -6.48 -0.80
C PHE A 85 -17.39 -7.99 -0.62
N SER A 86 -16.39 -8.73 -1.08
CA SER A 86 -16.25 -10.16 -0.84
C SER A 86 -14.89 -10.49 -0.25
N LEU A 87 -14.86 -11.55 0.58
CA LEU A 87 -13.63 -12.16 1.07
C LEU A 87 -13.12 -13.26 0.13
N GLU A 88 -13.79 -13.47 -1.00
CA GLU A 88 -13.26 -14.30 -2.07
C GLU A 88 -11.91 -13.74 -2.52
N PRO A 89 -10.82 -14.52 -2.44
CA PRO A 89 -9.47 -13.99 -2.65
C PRO A 89 -9.29 -13.30 -3.99
N ASN A 90 -9.89 -13.84 -5.06
CA ASN A 90 -9.79 -13.26 -6.40
C ASN A 90 -10.40 -11.86 -6.46
N ILE A 91 -11.60 -11.69 -5.89
CA ILE A 91 -12.30 -10.41 -5.85
C ILE A 91 -11.57 -9.44 -4.92
N PHE A 92 -11.28 -9.88 -3.70
CA PHE A 92 -10.66 -9.04 -2.68
C PHE A 92 -9.31 -8.49 -3.15
N VAL A 93 -8.45 -9.36 -3.68
CA VAL A 93 -7.12 -8.96 -4.19
C VAL A 93 -7.29 -8.05 -5.41
N ASN A 94 -8.21 -8.31 -6.34
CA ASN A 94 -8.35 -7.47 -7.52
C ASN A 94 -8.88 -6.06 -7.20
N VAL A 95 -9.85 -5.97 -6.30
CA VAL A 95 -10.53 -4.71 -5.95
C VAL A 95 -9.71 -3.88 -4.98
N TRP A 96 -9.17 -4.50 -3.92
CA TRP A 96 -8.60 -3.77 -2.77
C TRP A 96 -7.09 -3.63 -2.78
N THR A 97 -6.36 -4.45 -3.55
CA THR A 97 -4.88 -4.35 -3.62
C THR A 97 -4.38 -2.94 -3.96
N PRO A 98 -4.94 -2.21 -4.93
CA PRO A 98 -4.45 -0.87 -5.28
C PRO A 98 -4.58 0.09 -4.12
N PHE A 99 -5.74 0.05 -3.46
CA PHE A 99 -6.01 0.86 -2.28
C PHE A 99 -5.09 0.48 -1.12
N ALA A 100 -4.94 -0.81 -0.83
CA ALA A 100 -4.10 -1.30 0.25
C ALA A 100 -2.64 -0.86 0.07
N PHE A 101 -2.07 -1.00 -1.13
CA PHE A 101 -0.69 -0.56 -1.39
C PHE A 101 -0.55 0.96 -1.40
N ALA A 102 -1.49 1.70 -1.99
CA ALA A 102 -1.46 3.16 -1.98
C ALA A 102 -1.57 3.71 -0.55
N PHE A 103 -2.48 3.16 0.25
CA PHE A 103 -2.67 3.51 1.65
C PHE A 103 -1.45 3.16 2.49
N LEU A 104 -0.90 1.95 2.33
CA LEU A 104 0.30 1.51 3.03
C LEU A 104 1.50 2.43 2.73
N SER A 105 1.70 2.78 1.46
CA SER A 105 2.73 3.73 1.02
C SER A 105 2.48 5.11 1.63
N PHE A 106 1.25 5.60 1.61
CA PHE A 106 0.90 6.90 2.19
C PHE A 106 1.16 6.94 3.70
N CYS A 107 0.81 5.87 4.43
CA CYS A 107 1.08 5.74 5.86
C CYS A 107 2.57 5.85 6.21
N GLN A 108 3.48 5.42 5.34
CA GLN A 108 4.93 5.56 5.59
C GLN A 108 5.40 7.02 5.70
N ASN A 109 4.59 8.00 5.27
CA ASN A 109 4.90 9.43 5.41
C ASN A 109 4.69 9.96 6.84
N PHE A 110 4.00 9.23 7.72
CA PHE A 110 3.67 9.72 9.06
C PHE A 110 4.58 9.14 10.14
N HIS A 111 4.94 9.99 11.10
CA HIS A 111 5.68 9.57 12.28
C HIS A 111 4.83 8.59 13.11
N GLY A 112 5.32 7.36 13.32
CA GLY A 112 4.62 6.30 14.05
C GLY A 112 4.07 5.15 13.18
N PHE A 113 3.91 5.34 11.87
CA PHE A 113 3.43 4.30 10.94
C PHE A 113 4.55 3.71 10.07
N LYS A 114 5.79 4.00 10.43
CA LYS A 114 6.96 3.49 9.71
C LYS A 114 7.13 2.00 10.00
N TRP A 115 7.13 1.20 8.95
CA TRP A 115 7.38 -0.24 9.06
C TRP A 115 8.80 -0.55 8.63
N ASP A 116 9.61 -1.11 9.53
CA ASP A 116 11.03 -1.42 9.25
C ASP A 116 11.23 -2.46 8.14
N LEU A 117 10.20 -3.25 7.85
CA LEU A 117 10.19 -4.15 6.69
C LEU A 117 10.29 -3.37 5.36
N ILE A 118 9.61 -2.23 5.28
CA ILE A 118 9.51 -1.39 4.07
C ILE A 118 10.57 -0.28 4.08
N ALA A 119 10.68 0.41 5.21
CA ALA A 119 11.45 1.64 5.41
C ALA A 119 12.70 1.44 6.29
N GLY A 120 13.19 0.20 6.41
CA GLY A 120 14.37 -0.12 7.20
C GLY A 120 15.68 0.26 6.53
N THR A 121 15.79 0.04 5.21
CA THR A 121 16.98 0.39 4.41
C THR A 121 16.56 0.97 3.07
N TRP A 122 17.45 1.76 2.45
CA TRP A 122 17.21 2.37 1.14
C TRP A 122 16.89 1.34 0.05
N VAL A 123 17.57 0.19 0.08
CA VAL A 123 17.35 -0.90 -0.88
C VAL A 123 15.98 -1.55 -0.67
N ARG A 124 15.57 -1.82 0.58
CA ARG A 124 14.22 -2.36 0.88
C ARG A 124 13.12 -1.41 0.41
N THR A 125 13.29 -0.12 0.64
CA THR A 125 12.35 0.90 0.18
C THR A 125 12.29 0.99 -1.34
N LEU A 126 13.43 0.90 -2.02
CA LEU A 126 13.46 0.83 -3.49
C LEU A 126 12.67 -0.38 -4.00
N PHE A 127 12.91 -1.58 -3.46
CA PHE A 127 12.17 -2.78 -3.86
C PHE A 127 10.67 -2.63 -3.61
N PHE A 128 10.29 -2.06 -2.46
CA PHE A 128 8.90 -1.77 -2.18
C PHE A 128 8.28 -0.79 -3.19
N ILE A 129 8.98 0.30 -3.55
CA ILE A 129 8.52 1.27 -4.55
C ILE A 129 8.30 0.59 -5.90
N LEU A 130 9.25 -0.23 -6.36
CA LEU A 130 9.14 -0.94 -7.63
C LEU A 130 7.98 -1.94 -7.60
N PHE A 131 7.87 -2.73 -6.53
CA PHE A 131 6.80 -3.71 -6.36
C PHE A 131 5.43 -3.04 -6.32
N TRP A 132 5.29 -1.98 -5.52
CA TRP A 132 4.06 -1.21 -5.42
C TRP A 132 3.62 -0.63 -6.77
N HIS A 133 4.52 -0.01 -7.54
CA HIS A 133 4.12 0.59 -8.81
C HIS A 133 3.82 -0.48 -9.87
N LEU A 134 4.62 -1.55 -9.96
CA LEU A 134 4.39 -2.62 -10.93
C LEU A 134 3.09 -3.39 -10.65
N PHE A 135 2.90 -3.82 -9.41
CA PHE A 135 1.80 -4.70 -9.06
C PHE A 135 0.61 -3.96 -8.47
N GLY A 136 0.81 -2.92 -7.66
CA GLY A 136 -0.27 -2.19 -7.00
C GLY A 136 -0.90 -1.07 -7.83
N VAL A 137 -0.17 -0.48 -8.79
CA VAL A 137 -0.64 0.70 -9.55
C VAL A 137 -0.90 0.37 -11.02
N ILE A 138 0.11 -0.12 -11.75
CA ILE A 138 0.01 -0.38 -13.20
C ILE A 138 -1.04 -1.47 -13.50
N GLY A 139 -1.08 -2.52 -12.69
CA GLY A 139 -1.95 -3.68 -12.94
C GLY A 139 -3.45 -3.41 -12.77
N TYR A 140 -3.85 -2.34 -12.09
CA TYR A 140 -5.23 -2.21 -11.62
C TYR A 140 -5.92 -0.89 -11.98
N ALA A 141 -5.22 0.26 -12.03
CA ALA A 141 -5.88 1.56 -12.19
C ALA A 141 -6.03 2.03 -13.66
N ALA A 142 -6.19 1.10 -14.61
CA ALA A 142 -6.33 1.37 -16.05
C ALA A 142 -5.24 2.34 -16.59
N ASN A 143 -5.59 3.23 -17.53
CA ASN A 143 -4.67 4.20 -18.13
C ASN A 143 -4.02 5.14 -17.10
N TRP A 144 -4.75 5.50 -16.04
CA TRP A 144 -4.22 6.32 -14.94
C TRP A 144 -3.11 5.58 -14.19
N GLY A 145 -3.33 4.30 -13.89
CA GLY A 145 -2.37 3.40 -13.27
C GLY A 145 -1.10 3.26 -14.11
N VAL A 146 -1.24 3.10 -15.42
CA VAL A 146 -0.08 3.06 -16.33
C VAL A 146 0.72 4.37 -16.26
N PHE A 147 0.05 5.52 -16.34
CA PHE A 147 0.72 6.83 -16.29
C PHE A 147 1.44 7.08 -14.95
N VAL A 148 0.73 7.00 -13.83
CA VAL A 148 1.30 7.23 -12.49
C VAL A 148 2.34 6.17 -12.13
N GLY A 149 2.05 4.91 -12.50
CA GLY A 149 2.93 3.76 -12.30
C GLY A 149 4.29 3.91 -12.98
N LEU A 150 4.29 4.17 -14.29
CA LEU A 150 5.51 4.35 -15.06
C LEU A 150 6.28 5.60 -14.61
N TRP A 151 5.59 6.72 -14.39
CA TRP A 151 6.24 7.94 -13.92
C TRP A 151 6.85 7.74 -12.52
N GLY A 152 6.19 6.98 -11.65
CA GLY A 152 6.70 6.63 -10.33
C GLY A 152 7.94 5.73 -10.41
N ILE A 153 7.97 4.73 -11.26
CA ILE A 153 9.17 3.90 -11.46
C ILE A 153 10.32 4.75 -12.00
N LEU A 154 10.08 5.56 -13.04
CA LEU A 154 11.11 6.34 -13.70
C LEU A 154 11.65 7.48 -12.84
N TRP A 155 10.78 8.21 -12.13
CA TRP A 155 11.20 9.33 -11.30
C TRP A 155 11.55 8.89 -9.88
N LEU A 156 10.57 8.34 -9.15
CA LEU A 156 10.73 7.97 -7.75
C LEU A 156 11.67 6.77 -7.59
N GLY A 157 11.51 5.74 -8.44
CA GLY A 157 12.38 4.57 -8.43
C GLY A 157 13.84 4.92 -8.72
N LEU A 158 14.11 5.71 -9.77
CA LEU A 158 15.47 6.18 -10.09
C LEU A 158 16.07 7.02 -8.95
N LEU A 159 15.29 7.93 -8.36
CA LEU A 159 15.74 8.77 -7.26
C LEU A 159 16.15 7.96 -6.02
N TYR A 160 15.35 6.96 -5.65
CA TYR A 160 15.69 6.05 -4.54
C TYR A 160 16.83 5.10 -4.88
N PHE A 161 16.96 4.69 -6.15
CA PHE A 161 18.09 3.91 -6.63
C PHE A 161 19.40 4.69 -6.49
N LEU A 162 19.44 5.95 -6.93
CA LEU A 162 20.61 6.81 -6.77
C LEU A 162 20.99 6.99 -5.29
N LEU A 163 20.01 7.24 -4.42
CA LEU A 163 20.25 7.35 -2.98
C LEU A 163 20.76 6.05 -2.37
N ALA A 164 20.20 4.90 -2.78
CA ALA A 164 20.68 3.59 -2.34
C ALA A 164 22.14 3.33 -2.76
N VAL A 165 22.49 3.61 -4.02
CA VAL A 165 23.87 3.46 -4.53
C VAL A 165 24.83 4.38 -3.76
N LEU A 166 24.48 5.65 -3.58
CA LEU A 166 25.30 6.60 -2.82
C LEU A 166 25.51 6.16 -1.37
N LYS A 167 24.51 5.52 -0.75
CA LYS A 167 24.58 5.03 0.62
C LYS A 167 25.41 3.77 0.77
N VAL A 168 25.26 2.83 -0.15
CA VAL A 168 26.12 1.64 -0.22
C VAL A 168 27.57 2.05 -0.44
N TRP A 169 27.82 3.00 -1.34
CA TRP A 169 29.18 3.47 -1.62
C TRP A 169 29.85 4.16 -0.43
N LYS A 170 29.07 4.85 0.41
CA LYS A 170 29.58 5.47 1.66
C LYS A 170 29.72 4.49 2.83
N GLY A 171 29.22 3.26 2.72
CA GLY A 171 29.20 2.30 3.85
C GLY A 171 28.11 2.60 4.90
N ASP A 172 27.16 3.47 4.59
CA ASP A 172 26.07 3.90 5.49
C ASP A 172 24.79 3.07 5.25
N GLU A 173 24.92 1.75 5.09
CA GLU A 173 23.81 0.87 4.69
C GLU A 173 22.67 0.78 5.72
N ASN A 174 22.99 1.04 7.00
CA ASN A 174 22.06 1.01 8.11
C ASN A 174 21.32 2.33 8.34
N GLU A 175 21.63 3.40 7.58
CA GLU A 175 20.88 4.65 7.69
C GLU A 175 19.48 4.47 7.11
N GLN A 176 18.48 4.65 7.97
CA GLN A 176 17.09 4.48 7.60
C GLN A 176 16.66 5.57 6.59
N PRO A 177 15.94 5.21 5.51
CA PRO A 177 15.36 6.18 4.61
C PRO A 177 14.34 7.00 5.38
N VAL A 178 14.54 8.32 5.38
CA VAL A 178 13.59 9.22 6.02
C VAL A 178 12.48 9.48 5.03
N LEU A 179 11.40 8.70 5.13
CA LEU A 179 10.14 8.88 4.38
C LEU A 179 9.20 9.87 5.06
N GLN A 180 9.43 10.14 6.34
CA GLN A 180 8.52 10.89 7.18
C GLN A 180 8.53 12.37 6.81
N LEU A 181 7.33 12.91 6.58
CA LEU A 181 7.09 14.34 6.52
C LEU A 181 6.61 14.79 7.91
N GLU A 182 7.23 15.82 8.47
CA GLU A 182 6.62 16.55 9.58
C GLU A 182 5.49 17.42 9.01
N PRO A 183 4.21 17.19 9.38
CA PRO A 183 3.09 17.94 8.82
C PRO A 183 3.21 19.45 9.07
N ALA A 184 3.87 19.86 10.16
CA ALA A 184 4.15 21.25 10.45
C ALA A 184 5.04 21.90 9.37
N TYR A 185 6.04 21.18 8.87
CA TYR A 185 6.89 21.65 7.78
C TYR A 185 6.11 21.76 6.47
N TYR A 186 5.15 20.85 6.26
CA TYR A 186 4.24 20.87 5.10
C TYR A 186 3.31 22.09 5.10
N LEU A 187 2.62 22.33 6.22
CA LEU A 187 1.72 23.46 6.38
C LEU A 187 2.47 24.79 6.23
N TYR A 188 3.70 24.85 6.74
CA TYR A 188 4.57 26.00 6.56
C TYR A 188 5.00 26.18 5.10
N ALA A 189 5.52 25.14 4.44
CA ALA A 189 6.05 25.25 3.08
C ALA A 189 4.98 25.65 2.05
N TRP A 190 3.76 25.12 2.17
CA TRP A 190 2.70 25.34 1.19
C TRP A 190 1.81 26.54 1.50
N PHE A 191 1.48 26.74 2.78
CA PHE A 191 0.52 27.77 3.16
C PHE A 191 1.16 28.95 3.89
N GLY A 192 2.46 28.87 4.22
CA GLY A 192 3.10 29.85 5.11
C GLY A 192 2.51 29.83 6.52
N ILE A 193 1.73 28.79 6.87
CA ILE A 193 1.02 28.71 8.14
C ILE A 193 1.87 27.92 9.13
N GLY A 194 2.34 28.61 10.17
CA GLY A 194 3.08 28.03 11.29
C GLY A 194 4.40 28.75 11.57
N LYS A 195 4.90 28.67 12.80
CA LYS A 195 6.30 28.96 13.07
C LYS A 195 7.07 27.68 12.80
N LEU A 196 8.21 27.74 12.08
CA LEU A 196 9.15 26.62 12.10
C LEU A 196 9.40 26.29 13.57
N PRO A 197 9.15 25.06 14.03
CA PRO A 197 9.65 24.66 15.33
C PRO A 197 11.14 24.94 15.25
N SER A 198 11.62 25.89 16.06
CA SER A 198 13.05 26.19 16.15
C SER A 198 13.69 24.85 16.39
N LEU A 199 14.50 24.40 15.43
CA LEU A 199 15.13 23.10 15.43
C LEU A 199 16.06 23.10 16.63
N HIS A 200 15.49 22.79 17.79
CA HIS A 200 16.18 22.69 19.05
C HIS A 200 16.99 21.43 18.85
N THR A 201 18.20 21.61 18.34
CA THR A 201 19.29 20.66 18.42
C THR A 201 19.51 20.43 19.90
N ASN A 202 18.64 19.60 20.48
CA ASN A 202 18.95 18.90 21.69
C ASN A 202 20.02 17.92 21.26
N THR A 203 21.25 18.42 21.22
CA THR A 203 22.48 17.66 21.39
C THR A 203 22.36 17.03 22.77
N ARG A 204 21.46 16.05 22.88
CA ARG A 204 21.34 15.18 24.04
C ARG A 204 22.57 14.31 23.90
N GLY A 205 23.69 14.82 24.43
CA GLY A 205 24.86 14.03 24.74
C GLY A 205 24.35 12.88 25.58
N GLY A 206 24.13 11.74 24.92
CA GLY A 206 23.91 10.47 25.56
C GLY A 206 25.20 10.12 26.28
N SER A 207 25.37 10.73 27.45
CA SER A 207 26.13 10.11 28.52
C SER A 207 25.40 8.78 28.75
N PHE A 208 25.97 7.70 28.20
CA PHE A 208 25.71 6.35 28.64
C PHE A 208 26.13 6.30 30.10
N ALA A 209 25.22 6.72 30.97
CA ALA A 209 25.28 6.39 32.37
C ALA A 209 25.28 4.86 32.43
N ASN A 210 26.45 4.32 32.74
CA ASN A 210 26.62 3.04 33.41
C ASN A 210 25.58 2.94 34.54
N GLY A 211 24.46 2.31 34.24
CA GLY A 211 23.37 2.05 35.17
C GLY A 211 23.27 0.56 35.41
N HIS A 212 24.01 0.10 36.42
CA HIS A 212 23.76 -1.07 37.24
C HIS A 212 23.61 -2.45 36.57
N ASN A 213 24.66 -3.25 36.79
CA ASN A 213 24.58 -4.68 37.04
C ASN A 213 23.52 -4.96 38.12
N GLU A 214 22.31 -5.36 37.73
CA GLU A 214 21.49 -6.21 38.57
C GLU A 214 21.83 -7.67 38.25
N SER A 215 22.61 -8.24 39.15
CA SER A 215 22.88 -9.66 39.28
C SER A 215 21.56 -10.43 39.39
N PHE A 216 21.12 -10.99 38.27
CA PHE A 216 20.01 -11.93 38.24
C PHE A 216 20.46 -13.22 38.91
N ASN A 217 19.91 -13.45 40.10
CA ASN A 217 20.19 -14.57 40.97
C ASN A 217 19.83 -15.88 40.25
N GLN A 218 20.83 -16.74 40.04
CA GLN A 218 20.63 -18.14 39.66
C GLN A 218 20.03 -18.89 40.85
N GLY A 219 18.70 -19.01 40.86
CA GLY A 219 17.97 -19.95 41.71
C GLY A 219 17.48 -21.11 40.86
N GLY A 220 18.16 -22.24 40.96
CA GLY A 220 17.78 -23.47 40.27
C GLY A 220 16.50 -24.09 40.82
N THR A 221 15.78 -24.77 39.93
CA THR A 221 14.92 -25.92 40.25
C THR A 221 14.85 -26.85 39.04
N ASP A 222 14.82 -28.13 39.37
CA ASP A 222 15.11 -29.35 38.62
C ASP A 222 14.28 -29.65 37.34
N PRO A 223 14.76 -30.62 36.53
CA PRO A 223 14.09 -31.07 35.31
C PRO A 223 13.02 -32.12 35.63
N ALA A 224 11.76 -31.77 35.43
CA ALA A 224 10.64 -32.71 35.41
C ALA A 224 10.13 -32.90 33.98
N LYS A 225 10.70 -33.91 33.34
CA LYS A 225 10.03 -34.93 32.52
C LYS A 225 8.52 -34.73 32.33
N GLN A 226 8.09 -34.43 31.11
CA GLN A 226 6.76 -34.84 30.66
C GLN A 226 6.79 -35.23 29.18
N ASP A 227 6.81 -36.55 29.00
CA ASP A 227 6.41 -37.26 27.80
C ASP A 227 5.00 -36.86 27.34
N ASN A 228 4.71 -37.14 26.07
CA ASN A 228 3.40 -37.23 25.38
C ASN A 228 3.23 -36.17 24.29
N ALA A 229 2.64 -36.44 23.15
CA ALA A 229 2.31 -37.68 22.45
C ALA A 229 2.06 -37.24 21.01
N ALA A 230 2.35 -38.14 20.07
CA ALA A 230 1.99 -37.96 18.68
C ALA A 230 0.47 -37.70 18.56
N HIS A 231 0.10 -36.65 17.83
CA HIS A 231 -1.20 -36.63 17.17
C HIS A 231 -1.00 -36.25 15.72
N ASP A 232 -0.89 -37.31 14.92
CA ASP A 232 -1.13 -37.37 13.50
C ASP A 232 -2.60 -37.01 13.24
N SER A 233 -2.83 -36.01 12.38
CA SER A 233 -4.12 -35.66 11.80
C SER A 233 -3.88 -35.06 10.41
N ARG A 234 -3.46 -35.93 9.50
CA ARG A 234 -3.38 -35.67 8.06
C ARG A 234 -4.80 -35.52 7.49
N SER A 235 -5.35 -34.31 7.50
CA SER A 235 -6.58 -34.00 6.77
C SER A 235 -6.27 -33.79 5.29
N THR A 236 -6.38 -34.86 4.50
CA THR A 236 -6.40 -34.81 3.04
C THR A 236 -7.73 -34.17 2.60
N HIS A 237 -7.75 -32.84 2.45
CA HIS A 237 -8.85 -32.17 1.76
C HIS A 237 -8.65 -32.32 0.26
N THR A 238 -9.41 -33.25 -0.32
CA THR A 238 -9.63 -33.37 -1.76
C THR A 238 -10.36 -32.11 -2.22
N TYR A 239 -9.66 -31.22 -2.91
CA TYR A 239 -10.29 -30.15 -3.70
C TYR A 239 -11.10 -30.83 -4.81
N GLN A 240 -12.43 -30.79 -4.70
CA GLN A 240 -13.31 -31.02 -5.83
C GLN A 240 -13.16 -29.84 -6.78
N ASP A 241 -12.67 -30.15 -7.97
CA ASP A 241 -12.60 -29.28 -9.14
C ASP A 241 -14.05 -28.95 -9.56
N ILE A 242 -14.55 -27.80 -9.11
CA ILE A 242 -15.86 -27.29 -9.52
C ILE A 242 -15.68 -26.66 -10.90
N GLY A 243 -15.98 -27.48 -11.89
CA GLY A 243 -16.64 -27.12 -13.13
C GLY A 243 -16.27 -25.78 -13.74
N SER A 244 -15.41 -25.84 -14.76
CA SER A 244 -15.33 -24.88 -15.85
C SER A 244 -16.73 -24.55 -16.37
N GLY A 245 -17.31 -23.46 -15.85
CA GLY A 245 -18.54 -22.90 -16.37
C GLY A 245 -18.30 -22.45 -17.81
N ASN A 246 -19.03 -23.08 -18.73
CA ASN A 246 -19.20 -22.57 -20.09
C ASN A 246 -19.65 -21.11 -20.00
N TYR A 247 -18.78 -20.18 -20.36
CA TYR A 247 -19.21 -18.87 -20.81
C TYR A 247 -20.07 -19.12 -22.06
N GLN A 248 -21.39 -19.11 -21.89
CA GLN A 248 -22.29 -18.96 -23.02
C GLN A 248 -21.97 -17.61 -23.66
N GLN A 249 -21.34 -17.70 -24.82
CA GLN A 249 -21.21 -16.64 -25.78
C GLN A 249 -22.63 -16.12 -26.06
N ILE A 250 -22.94 -14.94 -25.51
CA ILE A 250 -24.16 -14.21 -25.86
C ILE A 250 -23.92 -13.75 -27.30
N ASP A 251 -24.50 -14.48 -28.25
CA ASP A 251 -24.62 -14.03 -29.63
C ASP A 251 -25.38 -12.71 -29.62
N SER A 252 -24.65 -11.62 -29.80
CA SER A 252 -25.21 -10.31 -30.06
C SER A 252 -25.90 -10.35 -31.43
N ASP A 253 -27.23 -10.32 -31.42
CA ASP A 253 -28.05 -10.21 -32.62
C ASP A 253 -27.59 -9.00 -33.46
N PRO A 254 -27.47 -9.15 -34.79
CA PRO A 254 -27.08 -8.05 -35.67
C PRO A 254 -28.15 -6.95 -35.64
N ILE A 255 -27.73 -5.75 -35.25
CA ILE A 255 -28.51 -4.52 -35.35
C ILE A 255 -28.91 -4.34 -36.83
N GLN A 256 -30.19 -4.56 -37.14
CA GLN A 256 -30.74 -4.17 -38.43
C GLN A 256 -30.89 -2.64 -38.46
N GLU A 257 -29.96 -1.96 -39.10
CA GLU A 257 -30.14 -0.57 -39.52
C GLU A 257 -31.21 -0.52 -40.62
N SER A 258 -32.43 -0.12 -40.24
CA SER A 258 -33.47 0.23 -41.19
C SER A 258 -33.20 1.63 -41.74
N HIS A 259 -32.61 1.71 -42.93
CA HIS A 259 -32.61 2.93 -43.72
C HIS A 259 -34.03 3.23 -44.20
N SER A 260 -34.55 4.41 -43.81
CA SER A 260 -35.70 5.10 -44.40
C SER A 260 -35.23 6.46 -44.89
#